data_AF-A0A316VIA2-F1
#
_entry.id   AF-A0A316VIA2-F1
#
_cell.length_a   1.000
_cell.length_b   1.000
_cell.length_c   1.000
_cell.angle_alpha   90.00
_cell.angle_beta   90.00
_cell.angle_gamma   90.00
#
_symmetry.space_group_name_H-M   'P 1'
#
loop_
_entity.id
_entity.type
_entity.pdbx_description
1 polymer ?
#
loop_
_entity_poly.entity_id
_entity_poly.type
_entity_poly.pdbx_seq_one_letter_code
_entity_poly.pdbx_strand_id
1 'polypeptide(L)'
;MSFKPSYNYITASDFAKAWREQNSKPSQKGWTVIDVRDDDFEGGHIKGCRNIPSTQFPDQVEKLVEELKNAKSVLFHCSLSQARGPKAARIYKETREDAIQAGKIDSKQEQNVTVLREGFSNFGALYKNEEDLVEDYDEESWKYR
;
A
#
# COMPACT_ATOMS: atom_id res chain seq x y z
N MET A 1 -6.86 -27.79 -1.77
CA MET A 1 -5.69 -27.01 -2.21
C MET A 1 -5.77 -25.65 -1.55
N SER A 2 -4.76 -25.25 -0.76
CA SER A 2 -4.78 -23.94 -0.09
C SER A 2 -4.58 -22.85 -1.14
N PHE A 3 -5.60 -22.01 -1.36
CA PHE A 3 -5.49 -20.84 -2.23
C PHE A 3 -4.50 -19.88 -1.57
N LYS A 4 -3.25 -19.86 -2.07
CA LYS A 4 -2.25 -18.91 -1.62
C LYS A 4 -2.54 -17.58 -2.31
N PRO A 5 -2.92 -16.50 -1.58
CA PRO A 5 -3.13 -15.21 -2.19
C PRO A 5 -1.85 -14.78 -2.91
N SER A 6 -2.03 -14.05 -4.01
CA SER A 6 -0.94 -13.64 -4.89
C SER A 6 -0.10 -12.49 -4.30
N TYR A 7 -0.42 -12.03 -3.10
CA TYR A 7 0.27 -10.98 -2.35
C TYR A 7 0.64 -11.48 -0.94
N ASN A 8 1.62 -10.83 -0.31
CA ASN A 8 2.03 -11.13 1.06
C ASN A 8 1.40 -10.15 2.05
N TYR A 9 1.35 -10.51 3.34
CA TYR A 9 1.01 -9.57 4.40
C TYR A 9 2.27 -9.12 5.12
N ILE A 10 2.32 -7.85 5.52
CA ILE A 10 3.36 -7.29 6.38
C ILE A 10 2.71 -6.69 7.64
N THR A 11 3.39 -6.81 8.77
CA THR A 11 2.92 -6.21 10.04
C THR A 11 3.27 -4.72 10.08
N ALA A 12 2.58 -3.97 10.95
CA ALA A 12 2.87 -2.55 11.15
C ALA A 12 4.33 -2.31 11.56
N SER A 13 4.87 -3.14 12.45
CA SER A 13 6.23 -3.00 12.96
C SER A 13 7.31 -3.36 11.95
N ASP A 14 7.11 -4.42 11.16
CA ASP A 14 8.05 -4.79 10.10
C ASP A 14 8.05 -3.74 8.98
N PHE A 15 6.87 -3.21 8.62
CA PHE A 15 6.78 -2.13 7.65
C PHE A 15 7.44 -0.85 8.14
N ALA A 16 7.21 -0.45 9.40
CA ALA A 16 7.83 0.74 9.98
C ALA A 16 9.38 0.67 9.96
N LYS A 17 9.95 -0.49 10.28
CA LYS A 17 11.40 -0.73 10.15
C LYS A 17 11.86 -0.59 8.71
N ALA A 18 11.20 -1.26 7.77
CA ALA A 18 11.55 -1.19 6.35
C ALA A 18 11.42 0.23 5.77
N TRP A 19 10.40 0.99 6.20
CA TRP A 19 10.17 2.37 5.82
C TRP A 19 11.29 3.30 6.29
N ARG A 20 11.75 3.13 7.54
CA ARG A 20 12.88 3.89 8.09
C ARG A 20 14.21 3.57 7.41
N GLU A 21 14.44 2.29 7.14
CA GLU A 21 15.64 1.83 6.44
C GLU A 21 15.75 2.40 5.02
N GLN A 22 14.65 2.48 4.28
CA GLN A 22 14.67 3.10 2.95
C GLN A 22 14.90 4.61 3.01
N ASN A 23 14.31 5.31 3.99
CA ASN A 23 14.46 6.76 4.12
C ASN A 23 15.88 7.14 4.53
N SER A 24 16.55 6.25 5.26
CA SER A 24 17.98 6.38 5.59
C SER A 24 18.89 6.14 4.38
N LYS A 25 18.41 5.47 3.32
CA LYS A 25 19.15 5.14 2.09
C LYS A 25 18.32 5.48 0.84
N PRO A 26 18.11 6.78 0.56
CA PRO A 26 17.19 7.24 -0.50
C PRO A 26 17.60 6.83 -1.92
N SER A 27 18.84 6.37 -2.11
CA SER A 27 19.32 5.84 -3.39
C SER A 27 18.69 4.50 -3.80
N GLN A 28 17.97 3.82 -2.90
CA GLN A 28 17.19 2.63 -3.19
C GLN A 28 15.71 2.97 -3.19
N LYS A 29 15.08 3.05 -4.38
CA LYS A 29 13.61 3.07 -4.51
C LYS A 29 13.04 1.80 -3.87
N GLY A 30 12.58 1.89 -2.62
CA GLY A 30 12.25 0.75 -1.77
C GLY A 30 10.77 0.37 -1.84
N TRP A 31 9.93 1.25 -1.30
CA TRP A 31 8.51 1.01 -1.04
C TRP A 31 7.65 2.15 -1.58
N THR A 32 6.56 1.80 -2.23
CA THR A 32 5.47 2.72 -2.54
C THR A 32 4.23 2.32 -1.76
N VAL A 33 3.61 3.25 -1.05
CA VAL A 33 2.41 3.00 -0.25
C VAL A 33 1.19 3.49 -1.00
N ILE A 34 0.23 2.59 -1.22
CA ILE A 34 -1.06 2.86 -1.85
C ILE A 34 -2.15 2.70 -0.80
N ASP A 35 -2.74 3.83 -0.44
CA ASP A 35 -3.88 3.88 0.47
C ASP A 35 -5.18 3.83 -0.35
N VAL A 36 -5.99 2.79 -0.15
CA VAL A 36 -7.26 2.62 -0.87
C VAL A 36 -8.50 2.95 -0.03
N ARG A 37 -8.33 3.76 1.02
CA ARG A 37 -9.44 4.39 1.75
C ARG A 37 -10.14 5.41 0.85
N ASP A 38 -11.44 5.52 1.04
CA ASP A 38 -12.29 6.47 0.33
C ASP A 38 -12.44 7.71 1.24
N ASP A 39 -13.64 8.05 1.71
CA ASP A 39 -13.86 9.16 2.64
C ASP A 39 -13.16 8.95 4.00
N ASP A 40 -12.87 7.71 4.36
CA ASP A 40 -12.15 7.33 5.59
C ASP A 40 -10.64 7.54 5.52
N PHE A 41 -10.14 8.16 4.45
CA PHE A 41 -8.76 8.64 4.34
C PHE A 41 -8.48 9.81 5.30
N GLU A 42 -9.48 10.65 5.55
CA GLU A 42 -9.37 11.77 6.50
C GLU A 42 -9.13 11.27 7.93
N GLY A 43 -8.33 12.03 8.68
CA GLY A 43 -7.90 11.71 10.05
C GLY A 43 -6.46 11.22 10.16
N GLY A 44 -5.71 11.18 9.06
CA GLY A 44 -4.28 10.86 9.04
C GLY A 44 -3.96 9.70 8.10
N HIS A 45 -2.71 9.67 7.66
CA HIS A 45 -2.25 8.71 6.66
C HIS A 45 -0.76 8.42 6.80
N ILE A 46 -0.31 7.35 6.12
CA ILE A 46 1.11 7.00 6.11
C ILE A 46 1.87 8.05 5.30
N LYS A 47 3.01 8.51 5.83
CA LYS A 47 3.86 9.53 5.22
C LYS A 47 4.17 9.22 3.77
N GLY A 48 3.91 10.19 2.88
CA GLY A 48 4.17 10.04 1.45
C GLY A 48 3.39 8.93 0.75
N CYS A 49 2.28 8.46 1.32
CA CYS A 49 1.39 7.54 0.64
C CYS A 49 0.65 8.22 -0.53
N ARG A 50 0.21 7.40 -1.47
CA ARG A 50 -0.68 7.83 -2.54
C ARG A 50 -2.07 7.28 -2.27
N ASN A 51 -3.03 8.17 -2.08
CA ASN A 51 -4.42 7.78 -1.96
C ASN A 51 -5.01 7.48 -3.35
N ILE A 52 -5.57 6.28 -3.51
CA ILE A 52 -6.32 5.83 -4.69
C ILE A 52 -7.57 5.14 -4.15
N PRO A 53 -8.69 5.86 -4.01
CA PRO A 53 -9.92 5.36 -3.41
C PRO A 53 -10.36 4.04 -4.06
N SER A 54 -10.85 3.10 -3.25
CA SER A 54 -11.23 1.77 -3.74
C SER A 54 -12.32 1.81 -4.82
N THR A 55 -13.16 2.84 -4.79
CA THR A 55 -14.20 3.13 -5.78
C THR A 55 -13.64 3.49 -7.16
N GLN A 56 -12.49 4.16 -7.21
CA GLN A 56 -11.81 4.60 -8.44
C GLN A 56 -10.66 3.67 -8.85
N PHE A 57 -10.27 2.75 -7.95
CA PHE A 57 -9.14 1.86 -8.16
C PHE A 57 -9.20 1.05 -9.47
N PRO A 58 -10.35 0.46 -9.88
CA PRO A 58 -10.42 -0.30 -11.12
C PRO A 58 -10.07 0.52 -12.38
N ASP A 59 -10.39 1.81 -12.38
CA ASP A 59 -10.12 2.69 -13.52
C ASP A 59 -8.67 3.21 -13.53
N GLN A 60 -8.05 3.28 -12.35
CA GLN A 60 -6.68 3.79 -12.19
C GLN A 60 -5.60 2.72 -12.17
N VAL A 61 -5.95 1.44 -12.01
CA VAL A 61 -4.99 0.36 -11.81
C VAL A 61 -4.03 0.18 -12.99
N GLU A 62 -4.51 0.33 -14.24
CA GLU A 62 -3.66 0.21 -15.42
C GLU A 62 -2.56 1.28 -15.41
N LYS A 63 -2.94 2.54 -15.17
CA LYS A 63 -1.99 3.66 -15.05
C LYS A 63 -1.04 3.46 -13.87
N LEU A 64 -1.55 2.97 -12.74
CA LEU A 64 -0.74 2.68 -11.55
C LEU A 64 0.32 1.63 -11.85
N VAL A 65 -0.04 0.56 -12.56
CA VAL A 65 0.89 -0.50 -12.98
C VAL A 65 1.99 0.04 -13.88
N GLU A 66 1.67 0.96 -14.80
CA GLU A 66 2.67 1.60 -15.66
C GLU A 66 3.62 2.53 -14.89
N GLU A 67 3.09 3.30 -13.94
CA GLU A 67 3.88 4.22 -13.10
C GLU A 67 4.80 3.45 -12.14
N LEU A 68 4.30 2.35 -11.58
CA LEU A 68 5.02 1.52 -10.61
C LEU A 68 5.81 0.38 -11.25
N LYS A 69 5.94 0.32 -12.58
CA LYS A 69 6.64 -0.77 -13.28
C LYS A 69 8.08 -1.01 -12.79
N ASN A 70 8.76 0.05 -12.34
CA ASN A 70 10.13 0.03 -11.83
C ASN A 70 10.22 0.00 -10.29
N ALA A 71 9.08 -0.02 -9.59
CA ALA A 71 9.06 -0.06 -8.13
C ALA A 71 9.32 -1.49 -7.64
N LYS A 72 10.21 -1.65 -6.65
CA LYS A 72 10.56 -2.97 -6.10
C LYS A 72 9.48 -3.51 -5.18
N SER A 73 8.92 -2.68 -4.31
CA SER A 73 7.89 -3.08 -3.35
C SER A 73 6.71 -2.10 -3.35
N VAL A 74 5.50 -2.64 -3.33
CA VAL A 74 4.25 -1.86 -3.28
C VAL A 74 3.42 -2.38 -2.12
N LEU A 75 3.09 -1.50 -1.18
CA LEU A 75 2.24 -1.76 -0.03
C LEU A 75 0.84 -1.24 -0.29
N PHE A 76 -0.17 -2.09 -0.17
CA PHE A 76 -1.57 -1.71 -0.17
C PHE A 76 -2.15 -1.74 1.24
N HIS A 77 -3.00 -0.77 1.57
CA HIS A 77 -3.77 -0.83 2.80
C HIS A 77 -5.11 -0.11 2.67
N CYS A 78 -6.05 -0.44 3.56
CA CYS A 78 -7.21 0.42 3.82
C CYS A 78 -7.28 0.74 5.32
N SER A 79 -8.46 1.00 5.88
CA SER A 79 -8.61 1.22 7.33
C SER A 79 -8.26 -0.03 8.14
N LEU A 80 -8.86 -1.19 7.82
CA LEU A 80 -8.61 -2.45 8.53
C LEU A 80 -7.88 -3.51 7.67
N SER A 81 -7.71 -3.25 6.38
CA SER A 81 -7.17 -4.20 5.39
C SER A 81 -7.88 -5.56 5.32
N GLN A 82 -9.19 -5.60 5.60
CA GLN A 82 -9.99 -6.84 5.54
C GLN A 82 -10.72 -7.05 4.22
N ALA A 83 -10.98 -5.99 3.45
CA ALA A 83 -11.72 -6.06 2.19
C ALA A 83 -11.03 -5.26 1.06
N ARG A 84 -11.03 -3.92 1.18
CA ARG A 84 -10.53 -3.01 0.13
C ARG A 84 -9.04 -3.20 -0.17
N GLY A 85 -8.19 -3.25 0.85
CA GLY A 85 -6.74 -3.47 0.70
C GLY A 85 -6.38 -4.77 -0.04
N PRO A 86 -6.85 -5.94 0.43
CA PRO A 86 -6.64 -7.22 -0.26
C PRO A 86 -7.19 -7.26 -1.68
N LYS A 87 -8.37 -6.67 -1.91
CA LYS A 87 -8.98 -6.57 -3.25
C LYS A 87 -8.11 -5.75 -4.20
N ALA A 88 -7.64 -4.57 -3.77
CA ALA A 88 -6.78 -3.71 -4.57
C ALA A 88 -5.44 -4.39 -4.91
N ALA A 89 -4.80 -5.02 -3.93
CA ALA A 89 -3.55 -5.75 -4.15
C ALA A 89 -3.71 -6.90 -5.16
N ARG A 90 -4.84 -7.63 -5.10
CA ARG A 90 -5.17 -8.67 -6.07
C ARG A 90 -5.32 -8.10 -7.47
N ILE A 91 -6.20 -7.10 -7.65
CA ILE A 91 -6.48 -6.48 -8.96
C ILE A 91 -5.19 -5.93 -9.55
N TYR A 92 -4.40 -5.20 -8.76
CA TYR A 92 -3.11 -4.67 -9.20
C TYR A 92 -2.17 -5.74 -9.74
N LYS A 93 -2.08 -6.88 -9.04
CA LYS A 93 -1.20 -7.96 -9.47
C LYS A 93 -1.72 -8.65 -10.73
N GLU A 94 -3.02 -8.91 -10.83
CA GLU A 94 -3.66 -9.47 -12.04
C GLU A 94 -3.41 -8.55 -13.24
N THR A 95 -3.68 -7.24 -13.11
CA THR A 95 -3.42 -6.25 -14.16
C THR A 95 -1.93 -6.18 -14.56
N ARG A 96 -1.02 -6.31 -13.59
CA ARG A 96 0.42 -6.33 -13.87
C ARG A 96 0.83 -7.60 -14.61
N GLU A 97 0.29 -8.75 -14.24
CA GLU A 97 0.54 -10.03 -14.93
C GLU A 97 0.03 -9.98 -16.37
N ASP A 98 -1.17 -9.42 -16.60
CA ASP A 98 -1.73 -9.21 -17.93
C ASP A 98 -0.85 -8.25 -18.77
N ALA A 99 -0.37 -7.16 -18.17
CA ALA A 99 0.54 -6.22 -18.83
C ALA A 99 1.89 -6.85 -19.18
N ILE A 100 2.40 -7.78 -18.36
CA ILE A 100 3.61 -8.56 -18.65
C ILE A 100 3.37 -9.52 -19.81
N GLN A 101 2.26 -10.25 -19.79
CA GLN A 101 1.90 -11.19 -20.87
C GLN A 101 1.69 -10.46 -22.20
N ALA A 102 1.12 -9.26 -22.16
CA ALA A 102 0.97 -8.38 -23.32
C ALA A 102 2.28 -7.72 -23.79
N GLY A 103 3.41 -7.95 -23.11
CA GLY A 103 4.72 -7.37 -23.45
C GLY A 103 4.84 -5.86 -23.18
N LYS A 104 3.92 -5.27 -22.40
CA LYS A 104 3.96 -3.85 -22.02
C LYS A 104 4.97 -3.58 -20.90
N ILE A 105 5.28 -4.59 -20.08
CA ILE A 105 6.20 -4.51 -18.95
C ILE A 105 7.24 -5.64 -19.05
N ASP A 106 8.52 -5.31 -18.83
CA ASP A 106 9.60 -6.32 -18.79
C ASP A 106 9.44 -7.18 -17.52
N SER A 107 9.27 -8.50 -17.70
CA SER A 107 9.07 -9.48 -16.63
C SER A 107 10.31 -9.70 -15.75
N LYS A 108 11.46 -9.11 -16.09
CA LYS A 108 12.74 -9.32 -15.37
C LYS A 108 12.76 -8.77 -13.95
N GLN A 109 11.86 -7.85 -13.60
CA GLN A 109 11.74 -7.34 -12.24
C GLN A 109 10.50 -7.91 -11.56
N GLU A 110 10.74 -8.84 -10.63
CA GLU A 110 9.71 -9.26 -9.68
C GLU A 110 9.39 -8.11 -8.74
N GLN A 111 8.11 -7.79 -8.58
CA GLN A 111 7.62 -6.73 -7.70
C GLN A 111 6.97 -7.36 -6.48
N ASN A 112 7.40 -6.95 -5.30
CA ASN A 112 6.84 -7.42 -4.04
C ASN A 112 5.56 -6.64 -3.72
N VAL A 113 4.41 -7.27 -3.95
CA VAL A 113 3.10 -6.71 -3.59
C VAL A 113 2.70 -7.22 -2.21
N THR A 114 2.52 -6.29 -1.28
CA THR A 114 2.15 -6.61 0.10
C THR A 114 0.91 -5.84 0.55
N VAL A 115 0.24 -6.38 1.56
CA VAL A 115 -0.90 -5.75 2.24
C VAL A 115 -0.53 -5.49 3.69
N LEU A 116 -0.77 -4.28 4.17
CA LEU A 116 -0.57 -3.92 5.58
C LEU A 116 -1.62 -4.62 6.43
N ARG A 117 -1.18 -5.52 7.31
CA ARG A 117 -2.06 -6.20 8.27
C ARG A 117 -2.68 -5.18 9.21
N GLU A 118 -3.98 -5.32 9.45
CA GLU A 118 -4.81 -4.44 10.31
C GLU A 118 -4.95 -2.99 9.82
N GLY A 119 -4.41 -2.68 8.63
CA GLY A 119 -4.59 -1.41 7.95
C GLY A 119 -4.09 -0.20 8.72
N PHE A 120 -4.60 0.97 8.32
CA PHE A 120 -4.22 2.24 8.93
C PHE A 120 -4.73 2.38 10.38
N SER A 121 -5.83 1.73 10.77
CA SER A 121 -6.34 1.83 12.13
C SER A 121 -5.32 1.35 13.16
N ASN A 122 -4.67 0.21 12.93
CA ASN A 122 -3.61 -0.27 13.83
C ASN A 122 -2.30 0.51 13.63
N PHE A 123 -1.90 0.74 12.38
CA PHE A 123 -0.65 1.45 12.09
C PHE A 123 -0.65 2.88 12.64
N GLY A 124 -1.72 3.63 12.39
CA GLY A 124 -1.94 4.97 12.91
C GLY A 124 -1.98 4.98 14.44
N ALA A 125 -2.69 4.06 15.09
CA ALA A 125 -2.72 3.99 16.55
C ALA A 125 -1.33 3.74 17.18
N LEU A 126 -0.52 2.89 16.54
CA LEU A 126 0.84 2.59 17.01
C LEU A 126 1.83 3.73 16.76
N TYR A 127 1.72 4.40 15.61
CA TYR A 127 2.72 5.34 15.10
C TYR A 127 2.23 6.79 14.99
N LYS A 128 1.10 7.14 15.61
CA LYS A 128 0.52 8.50 15.56
C LYS A 128 1.46 9.62 16.02
N ASN A 129 2.40 9.31 16.91
CA ASN A 129 3.37 10.28 17.43
C ASN A 129 4.69 10.29 16.63
N GLU A 130 4.78 9.50 15.56
CA GLU A 130 5.99 9.30 14.76
C GLU A 130 5.81 9.95 13.39
N GLU A 131 6.16 11.25 13.29
CA GLU A 131 6.01 12.10 12.09
C GLU A 131 6.82 11.63 10.87
N ASP A 132 7.74 10.67 11.05
CA ASP A 132 8.46 10.02 9.97
C ASP A 132 7.66 8.87 9.32
N LEU A 133 6.59 8.42 9.97
CA LEU A 133 5.72 7.31 9.55
C LEU A 133 4.28 7.75 9.27
N VAL A 134 3.73 8.66 10.07
CA VAL A 134 2.33 9.12 9.97
C VAL A 134 2.31 10.64 9.81
N GLU A 135 1.47 11.13 8.92
CA GLU A 135 1.21 12.56 8.69
C GLU A 135 -0.28 12.86 8.88
N ASP A 136 -0.57 14.11 9.27
CA ASP A 136 -1.92 14.66 9.47
C ASP A 136 -2.81 13.83 10.42
N TYR A 137 -2.23 13.21 11.44
CA TYR A 137 -3.00 12.43 12.41
C TYR A 137 -3.88 13.34 13.26
N ASP A 138 -5.19 13.19 13.14
CA ASP A 138 -6.17 13.93 13.92
C ASP A 138 -6.78 13.04 15.00
N GLU A 139 -6.34 13.21 16.24
CA GLU A 139 -6.83 12.42 17.38
C GLU A 139 -8.35 12.56 17.58
N GLU A 140 -8.94 13.73 17.28
CA GLU A 140 -10.38 13.95 17.47
C GLU A 140 -11.20 13.11 16.47
N SER A 141 -10.74 13.02 15.22
CA SER A 141 -11.33 12.17 14.19
C SER A 141 -11.32 10.68 14.55
N TRP A 142 -10.35 10.21 15.36
CA TRP A 142 -10.25 8.81 15.79
C TRP A 142 -10.95 8.50 17.10
N LYS A 143 -11.30 9.50 17.91
CA LYS A 143 -11.93 9.30 19.23
C LYS A 143 -13.31 8.61 19.16
N TYR A 144 -13.97 8.70 18.02
CA TYR A 144 -15.35 8.21 17.80
C TYR A 144 -15.45 7.11 16.73
N ARG A 145 -14.31 6.58 16.24
CA ARG A 145 -14.24 5.56 15.19
C ARG A 145 -13.99 4.16 15.75
#